data_AF-A0A0F8WQL8-F1
#
_entry.id   AF-A0A0F8WQL8-F1
#
_cell.length_a   1.000
_cell.length_b   1.000
_cell.length_c   1.000
_cell.angle_alpha   90.00
_cell.angle_beta   90.00
_cell.angle_gamma   90.00
#
_symmetry.space_group_name_H-M   'P 1'
#
loop_
_entity.id
_entity.type
_entity.pdbx_description
1 polymer ?
#
loop_
_entity_poly.entity_id
_entity_poly.type
_entity_poly.pdbx_seq_one_letter_code
_entity_poly.pdbx_strand_id
1 'polypeptide(L)'
;MKKAYISKNFRKSSLALIDQANDIIETYIEDGYDLTLRQLYYQFVAQDLFPEDRKWRLTDTGKWIRDPNGTKNAEPNYDWLGDKINDGRLTGLVDWDVLVDRTRKYESKSHWDNPA
;
A
#
# COMPACT_ATOMS: atom_id res chain seq x y z
N MET A 1 -0.02 -9.96 14.01
CA MET A 1 -1.34 -10.17 14.65
C MET A 1 -2.48 -9.63 13.76
N LYS A 2 -3.43 -10.47 13.35
CA LYS A 2 -4.69 -10.02 12.73
C LYS A 2 -5.67 -9.52 13.80
N LYS A 3 -6.03 -8.24 13.74
CA LYS A 3 -7.01 -7.62 14.64
C LYS A 3 -7.89 -6.65 13.87
N ALA A 4 -9.20 -6.86 13.94
CA ALA A 4 -10.19 -5.98 13.36
C ALA A 4 -10.56 -4.87 14.36
N TYR A 5 -10.55 -3.63 13.89
CA TYR A 5 -10.93 -2.43 14.64
C TYR A 5 -12.25 -1.82 14.13
N ILE A 6 -12.56 -2.02 12.84
CA ILE A 6 -13.79 -1.56 12.22
C ILE A 6 -14.44 -2.69 11.42
N SER A 7 -15.75 -2.59 11.22
CA SER A 7 -16.48 -3.38 10.22
C SER A 7 -16.70 -2.53 8.98
N LYS A 8 -16.39 -3.06 7.79
CA LYS A 8 -16.56 -2.38 6.50
C LYS A 8 -17.01 -3.38 5.44
N ASN A 9 -17.98 -2.99 4.63
CA ASN A 9 -18.41 -3.79 3.47
C ASN A 9 -17.50 -3.49 2.28
N PHE A 10 -16.87 -4.53 1.74
CA PHE A 10 -16.02 -4.43 0.56
C PHE A 10 -16.75 -4.88 -0.69
N ARG A 11 -16.39 -4.27 -1.83
CA ARG A 11 -16.70 -4.84 -3.14
C ARG A 11 -15.81 -6.06 -3.37
N LYS A 12 -16.31 -7.04 -4.12
CA LYS A 12 -15.54 -8.26 -4.49
C LYS A 12 -14.15 -7.95 -5.07
N SER A 13 -14.04 -6.92 -5.91
CA SER A 13 -12.76 -6.51 -6.49
C SER A 13 -11.75 -5.97 -5.47
N SER A 14 -12.21 -5.35 -4.38
CA SER A 14 -11.30 -4.90 -3.31
C SER A 14 -10.84 -6.07 -2.44
N LEU A 15 -11.70 -7.07 -2.20
CA LEU A 15 -11.30 -8.29 -1.49
C LEU A 15 -10.25 -9.07 -2.29
N ALA A 16 -10.52 -9.33 -3.57
CA ALA A 16 -9.57 -10.04 -4.43
C ALA A 16 -8.19 -9.38 -4.47
N LEU A 17 -8.13 -8.05 -4.43
CA LEU A 17 -6.88 -7.32 -4.36
C LEU A 17 -6.16 -7.48 -3.02
N ILE A 18 -6.91 -7.39 -1.92
CA ILE A 18 -6.35 -7.61 -0.57
C ILE A 18 -5.82 -9.04 -0.45
N ASP A 19 -6.53 -10.01 -1.02
CA ASP A 19 -6.10 -11.41 -1.06
C ASP A 19 -4.79 -11.54 -1.86
N GLN A 20 -4.70 -10.98 -3.06
CA GLN A 20 -3.45 -10.92 -3.84
C GLN A 20 -2.29 -10.28 -3.07
N ALA A 21 -2.58 -9.23 -2.30
CA ALA A 21 -1.56 -8.60 -1.46
C ALA A 21 -1.07 -9.54 -0.35
N ASN A 22 -1.98 -10.26 0.31
CA ASN A 22 -1.62 -11.26 1.31
C ASN A 22 -0.79 -12.39 0.68
N ASP A 23 -1.17 -12.90 -0.50
CA ASP A 23 -0.42 -13.96 -1.19
C ASP A 23 1.04 -13.55 -1.47
N ILE A 24 1.24 -12.33 -1.96
CA ILE A 24 2.59 -11.78 -2.19
C ILE A 24 3.35 -11.65 -0.87
N ILE A 25 2.70 -11.12 0.17
CA ILE A 25 3.33 -10.94 1.49
C ILE A 25 3.74 -12.28 2.07
N GLU A 26 2.86 -13.27 2.03
CA GLU A 26 3.10 -14.62 2.56
C GLU A 26 4.27 -15.27 1.83
N THR A 27 4.32 -15.18 0.49
CA THR A 27 5.45 -15.68 -0.30
C THR A 27 6.78 -15.09 0.16
N TYR A 28 6.85 -13.77 0.36
CA TYR A 28 8.09 -13.12 0.80
C TYR A 28 8.48 -13.50 2.23
N ILE A 29 7.50 -13.66 3.12
CA ILE A 29 7.74 -14.10 4.50
C ILE A 29 8.25 -15.55 4.53
N GLU A 30 7.66 -16.43 3.71
CA GLU A 30 8.11 -17.82 3.55
C GLU A 30 9.56 -17.91 3.06
N ASP A 31 9.94 -17.02 2.14
CA ASP A 31 11.32 -16.86 1.68
C ASP A 31 12.25 -16.19 2.71
N GLY A 32 11.71 -15.78 3.88
CA GLY A 32 12.47 -15.17 4.98
C GLY A 32 12.73 -13.68 4.82
N TYR A 33 11.98 -12.98 3.97
CA TYR A 33 12.12 -11.56 3.70
C TYR A 33 10.98 -10.73 4.32
N ASP A 34 11.37 -9.68 5.02
CA ASP A 34 10.45 -8.60 5.39
C ASP A 34 10.12 -7.71 4.19
N LEU A 35 8.85 -7.38 4.02
CA LEU A 35 8.33 -6.54 2.93
C LEU A 35 7.89 -5.15 3.43
N THR A 36 8.15 -4.11 2.65
CA THR A 36 7.60 -2.76 2.87
C THR A 36 6.41 -2.49 1.93
N LEU A 37 5.55 -1.52 2.27
CA LEU A 37 4.44 -1.12 1.39
C LEU A 37 4.93 -0.70 -0.01
N ARG A 38 6.11 -0.09 -0.13
CA ARG A 38 6.71 0.30 -1.42
C ARG A 38 7.18 -0.92 -2.22
N GLN A 39 7.72 -1.94 -1.57
CA GLN A 39 8.09 -3.18 -2.26
C GLN A 39 6.86 -3.93 -2.73
N LEU A 40 5.81 -4.03 -1.89
CA LEU A 40 4.52 -4.58 -2.29
C LEU A 40 3.94 -3.84 -3.50
N TYR A 41 4.00 -2.50 -3.50
CA TYR A 41 3.61 -1.68 -4.65
C TYR A 41 4.35 -2.06 -5.93
N TYR A 42 5.67 -2.26 -5.87
CA TYR A 42 6.43 -2.67 -7.05
C TYR A 42 6.07 -4.09 -7.51
N GLN A 43 5.72 -5.00 -6.61
CA GLN A 43 5.19 -6.31 -7.01
C GLN A 43 3.88 -6.17 -7.79
N PHE A 44 2.98 -5.29 -7.35
CA PHE A 44 1.73 -5.00 -8.07
C PHE A 44 1.96 -4.40 -9.46
N VAL A 45 2.95 -3.52 -9.61
CA VAL A 45 3.33 -2.98 -10.93
C VAL A 45 3.92 -4.08 -11.81
N ALA A 46 4.86 -4.88 -11.28
CA ALA A 46 5.57 -5.90 -12.04
C ALA A 46 4.66 -7.05 -12.49
N GLN A 47 3.66 -7.40 -11.68
CA GLN A 47 2.70 -8.47 -11.94
C GLN A 47 1.40 -7.96 -12.59
N ASP A 48 1.33 -6.68 -12.95
CA ASP A 48 0.19 -6.07 -13.65
C ASP A 48 -1.15 -6.10 -12.89
N LEU A 49 -1.11 -6.12 -11.54
CA LEU A 49 -2.27 -6.40 -10.67
C LEU A 49 -3.20 -5.20 -10.43
N PHE A 50 -2.85 -4.00 -10.91
CA PHE A 50 -3.73 -2.84 -10.77
C PHE A 50 -4.94 -2.92 -11.70
N PRO A 51 -6.13 -2.46 -11.27
CA PRO A 51 -7.28 -2.35 -12.15
C PRO A 51 -6.98 -1.47 -13.38
N GLU A 52 -7.57 -1.81 -14.51
CA GLU A 52 -7.36 -1.09 -15.78
C GLU A 52 -7.94 0.34 -15.79
N ASP A 53 -8.89 0.66 -14.91
CA ASP A 53 -9.61 1.93 -14.90
C ASP A 53 -9.02 2.97 -13.92
N ARG A 54 -7.71 2.93 -13.72
CA ARG A 54 -6.99 3.74 -12.72
C ARG A 54 -6.45 5.05 -13.28
N LYS A 55 -6.19 6.01 -12.39
CA LYS A 55 -5.61 7.32 -12.74
C LYS A 55 -4.09 7.21 -12.72
N TRP A 56 -3.44 7.27 -13.87
CA TRP A 56 -2.00 7.01 -13.95
C TRP A 56 -1.27 7.75 -15.08
N ARG A 57 -1.92 8.75 -15.69
CA ARG A 57 -1.27 9.75 -16.54
C ARG A 57 -1.42 11.13 -15.91
N LEU A 58 -0.32 11.86 -15.78
CA LEU A 58 -0.30 13.25 -15.34
C LEU A 58 -0.44 14.16 -16.57
N THR A 59 -1.37 15.11 -16.52
CA THR A 59 -1.53 16.14 -17.54
C THR A 59 -0.61 17.32 -17.29
N ASP A 60 -0.40 18.16 -18.30
CA ASP A 60 0.40 19.40 -18.19
C ASP A 60 -0.17 20.39 -17.16
N THR A 61 -1.47 20.27 -16.86
CA THR A 61 -2.15 21.02 -15.80
C THR A 61 -1.93 20.47 -14.38
N GLY A 62 -1.14 19.40 -14.23
CA GLY A 62 -0.86 18.73 -12.96
C GLY A 62 -1.99 17.81 -12.47
N LYS A 63 -2.93 17.41 -13.35
CA LYS A 63 -4.07 16.55 -12.98
C LYS A 63 -3.83 15.11 -13.40
N TRP A 64 -4.07 14.17 -12.48
CA TRP A 64 -4.08 12.74 -12.78
C TRP A 64 -5.38 12.33 -13.49
N ILE A 65 -5.26 11.65 -14.63
CA ILE A 65 -6.38 11.16 -15.42
C ILE A 65 -6.31 9.63 -15.63
N ARG A 66 -7.47 9.04 -15.94
CA ARG A 66 -7.55 7.65 -16.41
C ARG A 66 -7.14 7.60 -17.87
N ASP A 67 -6.19 6.74 -18.21
CA ASP A 67 -5.69 6.62 -19.57
C ASP A 67 -5.03 5.25 -19.77
N PRO A 68 -5.62 4.29 -20.50
CA PRO A 68 -5.05 2.95 -20.66
C PRO A 68 -3.58 2.87 -21.12
N ASN A 69 -3.04 3.94 -21.73
CA ASN A 69 -1.65 3.99 -22.21
C ASN A 69 -0.65 4.59 -21.21
N GLY A 70 -1.12 5.04 -20.03
CA GLY A 70 -0.24 5.54 -18.98
C GLY A 70 0.49 4.43 -18.22
N THR A 71 1.26 4.80 -17.19
CA THR A 71 2.10 3.86 -16.44
C THR A 71 1.45 3.48 -15.11
N LYS A 72 1.24 2.18 -14.85
CA LYS A 72 0.78 1.68 -13.55
C LYS A 72 1.71 2.13 -12.39
N ASN A 73 2.99 2.38 -12.68
CA ASN A 73 3.92 3.03 -11.76
C ASN A 73 3.66 4.55 -11.65
N ALA A 74 2.53 4.91 -11.05
CA ALA A 74 2.11 6.27 -10.79
C ALA A 74 1.74 6.48 -9.32
N GLU A 75 1.99 7.69 -8.80
CA GLU A 75 1.70 8.10 -7.42
C GLU A 75 0.26 7.78 -6.98
N PRO A 76 -0.81 8.05 -7.76
CA PRO A 76 -2.17 7.74 -7.33
C PRO A 76 -2.41 6.25 -7.09
N ASN A 77 -1.66 5.36 -7.76
CA ASN A 77 -1.75 3.92 -7.55
C ASN A 77 -1.02 3.48 -6.29
N TYR A 78 0.09 4.14 -5.94
CA TYR A 78 0.75 3.93 -4.67
C TYR A 78 -0.17 4.30 -3.51
N ASP A 79 -0.73 5.51 -3.53
CA ASP A 79 -1.63 6.01 -2.49
C ASP A 79 -2.86 5.10 -2.34
N TRP A 80 -3.44 4.72 -3.47
CA TRP A 80 -4.61 3.85 -3.45
C TRP A 80 -4.32 2.45 -2.95
N LEU A 81 -3.17 1.85 -3.29
CA LEU A 81 -2.77 0.58 -2.71
C LEU A 81 -2.60 0.74 -1.19
N GLY A 82 -1.95 1.81 -0.75
CA GLY A 82 -1.85 2.17 0.66
C GLY A 82 -3.20 2.23 1.36
N ASP A 83 -4.20 2.88 0.77
CA ASP A 83 -5.55 2.93 1.30
C ASP A 83 -6.20 1.53 1.41
N LYS A 84 -6.00 0.66 0.42
CA LYS A 84 -6.54 -0.71 0.43
C LYS A 84 -5.91 -1.58 1.50
N ILE A 85 -4.60 -1.49 1.68
CA ILE A 85 -3.88 -2.18 2.74
C ILE A 85 -4.30 -1.64 4.11
N ASN A 86 -4.45 -0.32 4.25
CA ASN A 86 -4.92 0.29 5.49
C ASN A 86 -6.35 -0.17 5.84
N ASP A 87 -7.26 -0.17 4.87
CA ASP A 87 -8.61 -0.72 5.03
C ASP A 87 -8.55 -2.18 5.49
N GLY A 88 -7.74 -3.00 4.83
CA GLY A 88 -7.56 -4.41 5.16
C GLY A 88 -7.01 -4.63 6.57
N ARG A 89 -6.08 -3.79 7.02
CA ARG A 89 -5.56 -3.81 8.40
C ARG A 89 -6.64 -3.45 9.41
N LEU A 90 -7.36 -2.36 9.17
CA LEU A 90 -8.44 -1.90 10.06
C LEU A 90 -9.57 -2.93 10.18
N THR A 91 -9.82 -3.74 9.15
CA THR A 91 -10.84 -4.79 9.18
C THR A 91 -10.29 -6.16 9.55
N GLY A 92 -8.99 -6.29 9.83
CA GLY A 92 -8.33 -7.54 10.21
C GLY A 92 -8.11 -8.54 9.05
N LEU A 93 -8.27 -8.10 7.80
CA LEU A 93 -7.99 -8.89 6.59
C LEU A 93 -6.49 -8.96 6.27
N VAL A 94 -5.74 -7.91 6.63
CA VAL A 94 -4.28 -7.85 6.52
C VAL A 94 -3.70 -7.81 7.92
N ASP A 95 -2.68 -8.62 8.17
CA ASP A 95 -2.00 -8.62 9.46
C ASP A 95 -1.28 -7.27 9.69
N TRP A 96 -1.28 -6.78 10.93
CA TRP A 96 -0.63 -5.51 11.26
C TRP A 96 0.89 -5.56 11.11
N ASP A 97 1.50 -6.72 11.38
CA ASP A 97 2.94 -6.86 11.56
C ASP A 97 3.69 -7.31 10.29
N VAL A 98 2.97 -7.58 9.20
CA VAL A 98 3.56 -8.18 7.98
C VAL A 98 4.19 -7.18 6.99
N LEU A 99 3.91 -5.88 7.15
CA LEU A 99 4.58 -4.85 6.36
C LEU A 99 5.37 -3.91 7.26
N VAL A 100 6.68 -3.86 7.03
CA VAL A 100 7.63 -3.04 7.78
C VAL A 100 7.65 -1.61 7.23
N ASP A 101 7.65 -0.62 8.14
CA ASP A 101 7.84 0.79 7.80
C ASP A 101 9.31 1.18 7.95
N ARG A 102 10.10 1.01 6.88
CA ARG A 102 11.55 1.28 6.90
C ARG A 102 11.92 2.75 6.66
N THR A 103 10.95 3.61 6.35
CA THR A 103 11.21 4.98 5.87
C THR A 103 10.90 6.09 6.88
N ARG A 104 10.34 5.78 8.06
CA ARG A 104 10.26 6.79 9.14
C ARG A 104 11.63 7.04 9.74
N LYS A 105 12.28 8.11 9.31
CA LYS A 105 13.28 8.77 10.16
C LYS A 105 12.54 9.37 11.36
N TYR A 106 12.93 8.99 12.58
CA TYR A 106 12.53 9.73 13.77
C TYR A 106 13.26 11.08 13.71
N GLU A 107 12.60 12.12 13.22
CA GLU A 107 13.12 13.47 13.40
C GLU A 107 12.92 13.85 14.87
N SER A 108 13.93 13.58 15.71
CA SER A 108 14.02 14.27 16.99
C SER A 108 14.21 15.76 16.69
N LYS A 109 13.34 16.63 17.21
CA LYS A 109 13.63 18.06 17.19
C LYS A 109 14.93 18.25 17.97
N SER A 110 15.94 18.89 17.37
CA SER A 110 17.26 19.12 17.95
C SER A 110 17.29 20.05 19.17
N HIS A 111 16.13 20.31 19.80
CA HIS A 111 15.95 21.40 20.75
C HIS A 111 15.45 20.97 22.13
N TRP A 112 15.39 19.67 22.42
CA TRP A 112 15.04 19.16 23.76
C TRP A 112 16.26 18.86 24.64
N ASP A 113 17.31 19.69 24.55
CA ASP A 113 18.50 19.54 25.42
C ASP A 113 18.41 20.35 26.72
N ASN A 114 17.30 21.03 27.05
CA ASN A 114 17.15 21.56 28.41
C ASN A 114 15.70 21.91 28.81
N PRO A 115 15.11 21.20 29.78
CA PRO A 115 14.07 21.77 30.63
C PRO A 115 14.77 22.61 31.71
N ALA A 116 15.04 23.87 31.41
CA ALA A 116 15.44 24.87 32.40
C ALA A 116 14.28 25.83 32.66
#